data_AF-A0A8H8S0M6-F1
#
_entry.id   AF-A0A8H8S0M6-F1
#
_cell.length_a   1.000
_cell.length_b   1.000
_cell.length_c   1.000
_cell.angle_alpha   90.00
_cell.angle_beta   90.00
_cell.angle_gamma   90.00
#
_symmetry.space_group_name_H-M   'P 1'
#
loop_
_entity.id
_entity.type
_entity.pdbx_description
1 polymer ?
#
loop_
_entity_poly.entity_id
_entity_poly.type
_entity_poly.pdbx_seq_one_letter_code
_entity_poly.pdbx_strand_id
1 'polypeptide(L)' 'MSSHSSLDGSYPQVIEGQYLDQRKLVVLLRNVYGTSTEGKNNFRVELRLNRYKIYPSEHLGGMALTEDQIQDCRVCKRR' A
#
# COMPACT_ATOMS: atom_id res chain seq x y z
N MET A 1 15.73 -27.82 -16.35
CA MET A 1 16.41 -27.48 -15.08
C MET A 1 16.17 -26.02 -14.80
N SER A 2 15.91 -25.73 -13.53
CA SER A 2 15.39 -24.51 -12.94
C SER A 2 16.19 -23.25 -13.23
N SER A 3 15.50 -22.11 -13.29
CA SER A 3 16.03 -20.83 -12.82
C SER A 3 14.86 -20.01 -12.29
N HIS A 4 14.48 -20.29 -11.04
CA HIS A 4 13.72 -19.35 -10.22
C HIS A 4 14.68 -18.22 -9.88
N SER A 5 14.66 -17.15 -10.68
CA SER A 5 15.35 -15.92 -10.33
C SER A 5 14.65 -15.30 -9.12
N SER A 6 15.36 -15.25 -8.01
CA SER A 6 14.92 -14.68 -6.74
C SER A 6 14.31 -13.29 -6.95
N LEU A 7 12.99 -13.19 -6.71
CA LEU A 7 12.17 -11.98 -6.69
C LEU A 7 12.50 -11.15 -5.43
N ASP A 8 13.74 -10.68 -5.29
CA ASP A 8 14.08 -9.73 -4.22
C ASP A 8 13.90 -8.30 -4.74
N GLY A 9 12.63 -7.92 -4.83
CA GLY A 9 12.20 -6.59 -5.22
C GLY A 9 10.73 -6.53 -4.90
N SER A 10 10.40 -6.05 -3.70
CA SER A 10 9.02 -5.89 -3.23
C SER A 10 8.16 -5.26 -4.33
N TYR A 11 7.31 -6.07 -4.96
CA TYR A 11 6.44 -5.57 -6.02
C TYR A 11 5.46 -4.59 -5.39
N PRO A 12 5.27 -3.40 -5.97
CA PRO A 12 4.34 -2.44 -5.41
C PRO A 12 2.95 -3.03 -5.36
N GLN A 13 2.31 -2.97 -4.20
CA GLN A 13 0.92 -3.36 -4.07
C GLN A 13 0.05 -2.34 -4.80
N VAL A 14 -0.83 -2.83 -5.67
CA VAL A 14 -1.71 -1.98 -6.49
C VAL A 14 -3.13 -2.07 -5.95
N ILE A 15 -3.74 -0.90 -5.68
CA ILE A 15 -5.11 -0.77 -5.22
C ILE A 15 -5.90 0.08 -6.21
N GLU A 16 -7.08 -0.41 -6.60
CA GLU A 16 -8.04 0.37 -7.38
C GLU A 16 -8.57 1.56 -6.55
N GLY A 17 -8.37 2.77 -7.05
CA GLY A 17 -8.76 4.01 -6.39
C GLY A 17 -10.25 4.31 -6.45
N GLN A 18 -11.03 3.52 -7.21
CA GLN A 18 -12.47 3.71 -7.29
C GLN A 18 -13.11 3.52 -5.91
N TYR A 19 -13.81 4.57 -5.45
CA TYR A 19 -14.44 4.63 -4.13
C TYR A 19 -13.49 4.53 -2.94
N LEU A 20 -12.17 4.68 -3.14
CA LEU A 20 -11.20 4.66 -2.06
C LEU A 20 -11.07 6.05 -1.43
N ASP A 21 -11.20 6.13 -0.12
CA ASP A 21 -10.94 7.36 0.64
C ASP A 21 -9.43 7.50 0.85
N GLN A 22 -8.84 8.53 0.23
CA GLN A 22 -7.42 8.79 0.29
C GLN A 22 -6.93 9.07 1.73
N ARG A 23 -7.73 9.74 2.56
CA ARG A 23 -7.33 10.07 3.94
C ARG A 23 -7.28 8.81 4.79
N LYS A 24 -8.29 7.95 4.66
CA LYS A 24 -8.30 6.64 5.34
C LYS A 24 -7.13 5.77 4.89
N LEU A 25 -6.83 5.74 3.58
CA LEU A 25 -5.69 5.01 3.05
C LEU A 25 -4.38 5.52 3.66
N VAL A 26 -4.13 6.83 3.68
CA VAL A 26 -2.88 7.38 4.26
C VAL A 26 -2.75 7.07 5.75
N VAL A 27 -3.86 7.11 6.51
CA VAL A 27 -3.86 6.73 7.92
C VAL A 27 -3.54 5.24 8.09
N LEU A 28 -4.18 4.36 7.30
CA LEU A 28 -3.89 2.93 7.31
C LEU A 28 -2.41 2.66 7.01
N LEU A 29 -1.86 3.29 5.97
CA LEU A 29 -0.45 3.12 5.58
C LEU A 29 0.50 3.54 6.70
N ARG A 30 0.21 4.64 7.40
CA ARG A 30 0.99 5.05 8.58
C ARG A 30 0.86 4.07 9.74
N ASN A 31 -0.32 3.48 9.95
CA ASN A 31 -0.51 2.49 11.01
C ASN A 31 0.21 1.17 10.72
N VAL A 32 0.24 0.74 9.46
CA VAL A 32 0.85 -0.53 9.04
C VAL A 32 2.36 -0.41 8.87
N TYR A 33 2.83 0.64 8.20
CA TYR A 33 4.26 0.79 7.87
C TYR A 33 5.00 1.72 8.83
N GLY A 34 4.29 2.53 9.60
CA GLY A 34 4.89 3.46 10.55
C GLY A 34 5.64 4.62 9.90
N THR A 35 6.37 5.32 10.75
CA THR A 35 7.30 6.39 10.39
C THR A 35 8.69 6.06 10.91
N SER A 36 9.72 6.53 10.23
CA SER A 36 11.11 6.44 10.68
C SER A 36 11.33 7.32 11.93
N THR A 37 12.48 7.16 12.60
CA THR A 37 12.89 7.98 13.76
C THR A 37 12.99 9.48 13.44
N GLU A 38 13.20 9.83 12.17
CA GLU A 38 13.18 11.21 11.66
C GLU A 38 11.77 11.74 11.34
N GLY A 39 10.71 10.96 11.58
CA GLY A 39 9.32 11.33 11.29
C GLY A 39 8.89 11.20 9.83
N LYS A 40 9.73 10.59 8.97
CA LYS A 40 9.41 10.31 7.55
C LYS A 40 8.55 9.05 7.43
N ASN A 41 7.66 8.97 6.45
CA ASN A 41 6.88 7.76 6.20
C ASN A 41 7.78 6.62 5.71
N ASN A 42 7.59 5.39 6.20
CA ASN A 42 8.29 4.21 5.69
C ASN A 42 7.66 3.63 4.42
N PHE A 43 6.94 4.46 3.65
CA PHE A 43 6.26 4.04 2.43
C PHE A 43 6.17 5.20 1.42
N ARG A 44 6.10 4.86 0.14
CA ARG A 44 5.76 5.78 -0.96
C ARG A 44 4.44 5.36 -1.59
N VAL A 45 3.65 6.35 -2.00
CA VAL A 45 2.40 6.13 -2.73
C VAL A 45 2.46 6.89 -4.05
N GLU A 46 2.08 6.22 -5.13
CA GLU A 46 1.88 6.83 -6.44
C GLU A 46 0.43 6.67 -6.87
N LEU A 47 -0.22 7.75 -7.30
CA LEU A 47 -1.56 7.72 -7.88
C LEU A 47 -1.45 7.95 -9.39
N ARG A 48 -1.82 6.95 -10.19
CA ARG A 48 -1.89 7.06 -11.66
C ARG A 48 -3.08 6.28 -12.20
N LEU A 49 -3.82 6.85 -13.15
CA LEU A 49 -4.96 6.21 -13.81
C LEU A 49 -5.96 5.61 -12.81
N ASN A 50 -6.28 6.36 -11.74
CA ASN A 50 -7.16 5.91 -10.66
C ASN A 50 -6.69 4.63 -9.93
N ARG A 51 -5.37 4.38 -9.90
CA ARG A 51 -4.75 3.29 -9.17
C ARG A 51 -3.68 3.83 -8.22
N TYR A 52 -3.70 3.34 -6.99
CA TYR A 52 -2.67 3.59 -6.00
C TYR A 52 -1.63 2.48 -6.09
N LYS A 53 -0.36 2.84 -6.24
CA LYS A 53 0.78 1.93 -6.08
C LYS A 53 1.47 2.24 -4.77
N ILE A 54 1.58 1.25 -3.90
CA ILE A 54 2.20 1.38 -2.59
C ILE A 54 3.55 0.69 -2.63
N TYR A 55 4.57 1.42 -2.21
CA TYR A 55 5.95 0.94 -2.12
C TYR A 55 6.37 1.03 -0.64
N PRO A 56 6.29 -0.07 0.12
CA PRO A 56 6.88 -0.14 1.45
C PRO A 56 8.41 0.05 1.37
N SER A 57 9.03 0.53 2.44
CA SER A 57 10.49 0.52 2.55
C SER A 57 11.02 -0.91 2.53
N GLU A 58 12.28 -1.11 2.12
CA GLU A 58 12.85 -2.45 1.86
C GLU A 58 12.68 -3.42 3.04
N HIS A 59 12.81 -2.94 4.29
CA HIS A 59 12.62 -3.75 5.50
C HIS A 59 11.17 -4.22 5.75
N LEU A 60 10.20 -3.65 5.04
CA LEU A 60 8.77 -3.94 5.14
C LEU A 60 8.23 -4.62 3.87
N GLY A 61 9.11 -5.03 2.95
CA GLY A 61 8.80 -5.50 1.60
C GLY A 61 7.91 -6.75 1.51
N GLY A 62 7.56 -7.39 2.64
CA GLY A 62 6.62 -8.50 2.75
C GLY A 62 5.29 -8.18 3.42
N MET A 63 5.07 -6.93 3.88
CA MET A 63 3.84 -6.52 4.56
C MET A 63 2.85 -5.92 3.56
N ALA A 64 2.17 -6.77 2.79
CA ALA A 64 1.06 -6.30 1.95
C ALA A 64 -0.18 -5.99 2.83
N LEU A 65 -0.92 -4.94 2.48
CA LEU A 65 -2.23 -4.68 3.07
C LEU A 65 -3.19 -5.82 2.70
N THR A 66 -4.01 -6.26 3.65
CA THR A 66 -5.06 -7.24 3.36
C THR A 66 -6.27 -6.57 2.70
N GLU A 67 -7.09 -7.33 1.98
CA GLU A 67 -8.30 -6.76 1.35
C GLU A 67 -9.26 -6.17 2.40
N ASP A 68 -9.39 -6.77 3.58
CA ASP A 68 -10.21 -6.23 4.68
C ASP A 68 -9.75 -4.83 5.11
N GLN A 69 -8.43 -4.62 5.26
CA GLN A 69 -7.87 -3.31 5.59
C GLN A 69 -8.16 -2.27 4.50
N ILE A 70 -8.07 -2.69 3.23
CA ILE A 70 -8.37 -1.83 2.07
C ILE A 70 -9.87 -1.52 2.02
N GLN A 71 -10.72 -2.48 2.36
CA GLN A 71 -12.17 -2.34 2.33
C GLN A 71 -12.65 -1.28 3.32
N ASP A 72 -12.06 -1.19 4.51
CA ASP A 72 -12.34 -0.14 5.50
C ASP A 72 -12.04 1.28 4.97
N CYS A 73 -11.11 1.36 4.01
CA CYS A 73 -10.77 2.61 3.33
C CYS A 73 -11.76 2.97 2.22
N ARG A 74 -12.66 2.09 1.80
CA ARG A 74 -13.66 2.42 0.78
C ARG A 74 -14.81 3.24 1.35
N VAL A 75 -15.27 4.23 0.60
CA VAL A 75 -16.48 4.99 0.90
C VAL A 75 -17.67 4.13 0.48
N CYS A 76 -18.46 3.65 1.42
CA CYS A 76 -19.75 3.04 1.10
C CYS A 76 -20.55 4.04 0.28
N LYS A 77 -20.83 3.72 -0.99
CA LYS A 77 -21.86 4.44 -1.75
C LYS A 77 -23.16 4.28 -0.97
N ARG A 78 -23.64 5.34 -0.32
CA ARG A 78 -25.06 5.46 -0.02
C ARG A 78 -25.77 5.38 -1.37
N ARG A 79 -26.47 4.26 -1.58
CA ARG A 79 -27.43 4.12 -2.67
C ARG A 79 -28.59 5.07 -2.45
#